data_AF-A0A7V2LMG8-F1
#
_entry.id   AF-A0A7V2LMG8-F1
#
_cell.length_a   1.000
_cell.length_b   1.000
_cell.length_c   1.000
_cell.angle_alpha   90.00
_cell.angle_beta   90.00
_cell.angle_gamma   90.00
#
_symmetry.space_group_name_H-M   'P 1'
#
loop_
_entity.id
_entity.type
_entity.pdbx_description
1 polymer ?
#
loop_
_entity_poly.entity_id
_entity_poly.type
_entity_poly.pdbx_seq_one_letter_code
_entity_poly.pdbx_strand_id
1 'polypeptide(L)'
;NPIRDYEVDPATLVAVFDWEDAGDELVAIYHSHPAGPAYPSATDADKAYYPDTVFLICSLQDEARPLLRGFLLRDLPGEIDMKAVRGDLAFAEARPGLWSIHLPTDQPLPPSLAHLDRPVGSALYVVFRQHGSGPVRGRVVTIEEVDVVIA
;
A
#
# COMPACT_ATOMS: atom_id res chain seq x y z
N ASN A 1 12.09 -6.65 19.58
CA ASN A 1 11.10 -5.56 19.55
C ASN A 1 10.17 -5.84 18.38
N PRO A 2 8.97 -6.40 18.57
CA PRO A 2 8.11 -6.69 17.42
C PRO A 2 7.68 -5.37 16.77
N ILE A 3 7.92 -5.23 15.47
CA ILE A 3 7.40 -4.13 14.65
C ILE A 3 5.88 -4.28 14.65
N ARG A 4 5.19 -3.54 15.53
CA ARG A 4 3.73 -3.55 15.60
C ARG A 4 3.19 -3.03 14.28
N ASP A 5 2.14 -3.68 13.75
CA ASP A 5 1.29 -3.09 12.73
C ASP A 5 0.84 -1.69 13.19
N TYR A 6 0.65 -0.78 12.24
CA TYR A 6 -0.09 0.44 12.52
C TYR A 6 -1.57 0.18 12.24
N GLU A 7 -2.42 0.76 13.06
CA GLU A 7 -3.87 0.79 12.88
C GLU A 7 -4.29 2.24 13.06
N VAL A 8 -5.24 2.68 12.23
CA VAL A 8 -5.93 3.93 12.50
C VAL A 8 -6.78 3.68 13.74
N ASP A 9 -6.72 4.60 14.70
CA ASP A 9 -7.54 4.53 15.91
C ASP A 9 -9.04 4.45 15.51
N PRO A 10 -9.80 3.45 16.00
CA PRO A 10 -11.21 3.30 15.65
C PRO A 10 -12.05 4.55 15.92
N ALA A 11 -11.75 5.35 16.94
CA ALA A 11 -12.47 6.60 17.19
C ALA A 11 -12.18 7.65 16.10
N THR A 12 -10.95 7.67 15.57
CA THR A 12 -10.60 8.50 14.40
C THR A 12 -11.35 8.05 13.15
N LEU A 13 -11.51 6.74 12.93
CA LEU A 13 -12.31 6.22 11.79
C LEU A 13 -13.79 6.62 11.88
N VAL A 14 -14.36 6.70 13.09
CA VAL A 14 -15.72 7.20 13.29
C VAL A 14 -15.79 8.71 13.06
N ALA A 15 -14.83 9.46 13.57
CA ALA A 15 -14.78 10.92 13.40
C ALA A 15 -14.63 11.36 11.94
N VAL A 16 -14.01 10.54 11.08
CA VAL A 16 -13.96 10.81 9.64
C VAL A 16 -15.36 10.97 9.03
N PHE A 17 -16.34 10.18 9.46
CA PHE A 17 -17.72 10.34 8.98
C PHE A 17 -18.34 11.67 9.43
N ASP A 18 -18.10 12.07 10.69
CA ASP A 18 -18.60 13.35 11.20
C ASP A 18 -17.96 14.55 10.47
N TRP A 19 -16.69 14.43 10.08
CA TRP A 19 -15.96 15.41 9.28
C TRP A 19 -16.51 15.49 7.85
N GLU A 20 -16.71 14.35 7.20
CA GLU A 20 -17.32 14.29 5.86
C GLU A 20 -18.73 14.91 5.85
N ASP A 21 -19.56 14.62 6.86
CA ASP A 21 -20.88 15.23 7.02
C ASP A 21 -20.81 16.75 7.25
N ALA A 22 -19.73 17.24 7.84
CA ALA A 22 -19.45 18.67 8.02
C ALA A 22 -18.82 19.33 6.78
N GLY A 23 -18.51 18.56 5.73
CA GLY A 23 -17.90 19.03 4.48
C GLY A 23 -16.37 19.09 4.50
N ASP A 24 -15.73 18.50 5.51
CA ASP A 24 -14.28 18.31 5.57
C ASP A 24 -13.86 17.07 4.75
N GLU A 25 -12.59 17.03 4.33
CA GLU A 25 -12.03 15.95 3.50
C GLU A 25 -10.79 15.33 4.17
N LEU A 26 -10.70 13.99 4.15
CA LEU A 26 -9.51 13.27 4.61
C LEU A 26 -8.37 13.40 3.58
N VAL A 27 -7.56 14.44 3.74
CA VAL A 27 -6.45 14.76 2.81
C VAL A 27 -5.23 13.86 2.97
N ALA A 28 -4.95 13.38 4.18
CA ALA A 28 -3.78 12.54 4.45
C ALA A 28 -3.93 11.59 5.63
N ILE A 29 -3.26 10.43 5.54
CA ILE A 29 -3.01 9.48 6.62
C ILE A 29 -1.52 9.48 6.90
N TYR A 30 -1.13 9.66 8.16
CA TYR A 30 0.27 9.65 8.58
C TYR A 30 0.59 8.39 9.38
N HIS A 31 1.73 7.76 9.06
CA HIS A 31 2.36 6.77 9.94
C HIS A 31 3.89 6.80 9.82
N SER A 32 4.57 6.20 10.80
CA SER A 32 6.03 6.07 10.78
C SER A 32 6.47 4.64 10.53
N HIS A 33 7.61 4.50 9.87
CA HIS A 33 8.36 3.26 9.74
C HIS A 33 9.60 3.35 10.65
N PRO A 34 9.56 2.78 11.88
CA PRO A 34 10.64 2.95 12.84
C PRO A 34 12.01 2.43 12.35
N ALA A 35 12.00 1.37 11.55
CA ALA A 35 13.20 0.71 11.04
C ALA A 35 13.14 0.44 9.53
N GLY A 36 12.19 1.07 8.84
CA GLY A 36 11.94 0.85 7.42
C GLY A 36 12.04 2.16 6.62
N PRO A 37 12.14 2.06 5.29
CA PRO A 37 12.27 3.23 4.42
C PRO A 37 10.99 4.07 4.41
N ALA A 38 11.13 5.33 3.97
CA ALA A 38 10.00 6.21 3.69
C ALA A 38 9.38 5.83 2.34
N TYR A 39 8.82 4.62 2.27
CA TYR A 39 8.17 4.07 1.09
C TYR A 39 7.09 3.09 1.53
N PRO A 40 5.96 2.97 0.80
CA PRO A 40 4.88 2.08 1.19
C PRO A 40 5.33 0.64 1.36
N SER A 41 4.90 0.03 2.45
CA SER A 41 5.10 -1.39 2.74
C SER A 41 4.00 -2.26 2.11
N ALA A 42 4.19 -3.58 2.12
CA ALA A 42 3.13 -4.52 1.75
C ALA A 42 1.90 -4.42 2.67
N THR A 43 2.10 -4.10 3.95
CA THR A 43 0.99 -3.85 4.89
C THR A 43 0.23 -2.59 4.48
N ASP A 44 0.93 -1.56 4.03
CA ASP A 44 0.32 -0.29 3.62
C ASP A 44 -0.56 -0.52 2.39
N ALA A 45 -0.05 -1.25 1.39
CA ALA A 45 -0.82 -1.67 0.22
C ALA A 45 -2.04 -2.53 0.60
N ASP A 46 -1.90 -3.49 1.52
CA ASP A 46 -3.03 -4.30 2.00
C ASP A 46 -4.07 -3.50 2.79
N LYS A 47 -3.69 -2.34 3.35
CA LYS A 47 -4.57 -1.43 4.09
C LYS A 47 -4.97 -0.17 3.30
N ALA A 48 -4.62 -0.07 2.02
CA ALA A 48 -4.92 1.08 1.17
C ALA A 48 -6.40 1.11 0.75
N TYR A 49 -7.27 1.55 1.64
CA TYR A 49 -8.72 1.64 1.39
C TYR A 49 -9.21 3.07 1.08
N TYR A 50 -8.29 4.06 1.12
CA TYR A 50 -8.58 5.47 0.91
C TYR A 50 -7.79 5.97 -0.32
N PRO A 51 -8.30 5.76 -1.55
CA PRO A 51 -7.54 5.99 -2.79
C PRO A 51 -7.25 7.46 -3.11
N ASP A 52 -8.01 8.38 -2.53
CA ASP A 52 -7.90 9.82 -2.73
C ASP A 52 -7.14 10.52 -1.58
N THR A 53 -6.63 9.74 -0.62
CA THR A 53 -5.91 10.24 0.55
C THR A 53 -4.40 10.01 0.40
N VAL A 54 -3.61 11.02 0.75
CA VAL A 54 -2.14 10.91 0.72
C VAL A 54 -1.63 10.12 1.94
N PHE A 55 -0.86 9.07 1.70
CA PHE A 55 -0.14 8.34 2.74
C PHE A 55 1.21 9.03 2.99
N LEU A 56 1.31 9.73 4.12
CA LEU A 56 2.53 10.35 4.61
C LEU A 56 3.32 9.33 5.45
N ILE A 57 4.48 8.92 4.95
CA ILE A 57 5.32 7.90 5.57
C ILE A 57 6.61 8.52 6.08
N CYS A 58 6.80 8.50 7.39
CA CYS A 58 8.02 8.97 8.04
C CYS A 58 8.96 7.81 8.39
N SER A 59 10.11 7.72 7.72
CA SER A 59 11.17 6.79 8.12
C SER A 59 11.96 7.35 9.30
N LEU A 60 12.09 6.54 10.34
CA LEU A 60 12.97 6.80 11.49
C LEU A 60 14.21 5.89 11.49
N GLN A 61 14.52 5.26 10.35
CA GLN A 61 15.71 4.40 10.21
C GLN A 61 17.02 5.15 10.53
N ASP A 62 17.08 6.45 10.21
CA ASP A 62 18.07 7.39 10.73
C ASP A 62 17.33 8.40 11.63
N GLU A 63 17.32 8.17 12.93
CA GLU A 63 16.63 9.03 13.90
C GLU A 63 17.15 10.48 13.90
N ALA A 64 18.41 10.70 13.48
CA ALA A 64 18.98 12.03 13.38
C ALA A 64 18.53 12.77 12.11
N ARG A 65 18.01 12.04 11.12
CA ARG A 65 17.56 12.55 9.81
C ARG A 65 16.28 11.84 9.37
N PRO A 66 15.16 12.07 10.06
CA PRO A 66 13.89 11.48 9.65
C PRO A 66 13.53 11.93 8.23
N LEU A 67 13.05 10.99 7.42
CA LEU A 67 12.64 11.25 6.04
C LEU A 67 11.13 11.09 5.92
N LEU A 68 10.43 12.16 5.52
CA LEU A 68 9.00 12.14 5.25
C LEU A 68 8.77 12.14 3.73
N ARG A 69 7.95 11.22 3.23
CA ARG A 69 7.52 11.15 1.82
C ARG A 69 6.01 10.91 1.73
N GLY A 70 5.38 11.36 0.65
CA GLY A 70 3.95 11.22 0.40
C GLY A 70 3.65 10.27 -0.77
N PHE A 71 2.60 9.47 -0.64
CA PHE A 71 2.22 8.51 -1.68
C PHE A 71 0.71 8.42 -1.84
N LEU A 72 0.26 8.19 -3.08
CA LEU A 72 -1.08 7.75 -3.40
C LEU A 72 -1.05 6.24 -3.63
N LEU A 73 -1.87 5.52 -2.86
CA LEU A 73 -2.02 4.08 -2.95
C LEU A 73 -3.42 3.78 -3.47
N ARG A 74 -3.51 3.29 -4.71
CA ARG A 74 -4.81 3.06 -5.37
C ARG A 74 -4.94 1.62 -5.81
N ASP A 75 -6.11 1.01 -5.60
CA ASP A 75 -6.41 -0.27 -6.20
C ASP A 75 -6.45 -0.12 -7.73
N LEU A 76 -5.77 -1.03 -8.42
CA LEU A 76 -5.88 -1.20 -9.86
C LEU A 76 -7.03 -2.17 -10.13
N PRO A 77 -8.18 -1.70 -10.65
CA PRO A 77 -9.32 -2.57 -10.89
C PRO A 77 -9.00 -3.59 -12.00
N GLY A 78 -9.52 -4.80 -11.83
CA GLY A 78 -9.39 -5.87 -12.81
C GLY A 78 -9.58 -7.24 -12.17
N GLU A 79 -10.00 -8.21 -12.97
CA GLU A 79 -9.99 -9.61 -12.53
C GLU A 79 -8.56 -10.13 -12.48
N ILE A 80 -8.20 -10.80 -11.39
CA ILE A 80 -6.86 -11.34 -11.17
C ILE A 80 -6.97 -12.85 -11.01
N ASP A 81 -6.45 -13.59 -11.98
CA ASP A 81 -6.23 -15.02 -11.81
C ASP A 81 -5.00 -15.25 -10.93
N MET A 82 -5.25 -15.40 -9.62
CA MET A 82 -4.20 -15.64 -8.64
C MET A 82 -3.39 -16.91 -8.91
N LYS A 83 -3.93 -17.90 -9.64
CA LYS A 83 -3.16 -19.08 -10.02
C LYS A 83 -2.12 -18.74 -11.09
N ALA A 84 -2.52 -17.98 -12.11
CA ALA A 84 -1.62 -17.51 -13.16
C ALA A 84 -0.56 -16.55 -12.59
N VAL A 85 -0.98 -15.57 -11.78
CA VAL A 85 -0.07 -14.59 -11.16
C VAL A 85 0.99 -15.25 -10.28
N ARG A 86 0.62 -16.26 -9.49
CA ARG A 86 1.57 -17.04 -8.68
C ARG A 86 2.48 -17.95 -9.50
N GLY A 87 2.14 -18.21 -10.76
CA GLY A 87 3.00 -18.90 -11.71
C GLY A 87 4.06 -17.98 -12.33
N ASP A 88 3.70 -16.72 -12.59
CA ASP A 88 4.58 -15.72 -13.20
C ASP A 88 5.48 -15.00 -12.19
N LEU A 89 5.03 -14.84 -10.95
CA LEU A 89 5.68 -14.01 -9.92
C LEU A 89 6.01 -14.80 -8.65
N ALA A 90 7.19 -14.51 -8.08
CA ALA A 90 7.64 -15.07 -6.81
C ALA A 90 7.22 -14.16 -5.63
N PHE A 91 6.22 -14.60 -4.87
CA PHE A 91 5.74 -13.86 -3.70
C PHE A 91 6.58 -14.16 -2.46
N ALA A 92 6.83 -13.13 -1.65
CA ALA A 92 7.39 -13.25 -0.33
C ALA A 92 6.32 -13.03 0.75
N GLU A 93 6.42 -13.75 1.85
CA GLU A 93 5.58 -13.52 3.02
C GLU A 93 6.13 -12.30 3.77
N ALA A 94 5.46 -11.15 3.64
CA ALA A 94 5.87 -9.89 4.26
C ALA A 94 5.53 -9.86 5.76
N ARG A 95 4.42 -10.51 6.13
CA ARG A 95 3.98 -10.78 7.51
C ARG A 95 3.24 -12.11 7.54
N PRO A 96 3.08 -12.76 8.71
CA PRO A 96 2.34 -14.01 8.80
C PRO A 96 0.96 -13.94 8.10
N GLY A 97 0.81 -14.70 7.02
CA GLY A 97 -0.39 -14.76 6.20
C GLY A 97 -0.56 -13.65 5.16
N LEU A 98 0.30 -12.61 5.14
CA LEU A 98 0.32 -11.56 4.13
C LEU A 98 1.46 -11.80 3.13
N TRP A 99 1.08 -12.13 1.91
CA TRP A 99 1.99 -12.38 0.80
C TRP A 99 2.00 -11.20 -0.15
N SER A 100 3.19 -10.86 -0.64
CA SER A 100 3.34 -9.71 -1.51
C SER A 100 4.47 -9.85 -2.51
N ILE A 101 4.38 -9.08 -3.59
CA ILE A 101 5.50 -8.75 -4.46
C ILE A 101 5.38 -7.28 -4.88
N HIS A 102 6.52 -6.58 -4.89
CA HIS A 102 6.64 -5.22 -5.40
C HIS A 102 7.20 -5.28 -6.82
N LEU A 103 6.55 -4.60 -7.77
CA LEU A 103 7.08 -4.39 -9.12
C LEU A 103 7.39 -2.89 -9.28
N PRO A 104 8.68 -2.51 -9.42
CA PRO A 104 9.08 -1.12 -9.61
C PRO A 104 8.60 -0.56 -10.95
N THR A 105 8.66 0.77 -11.10
CA THR A 105 8.14 1.54 -12.25
C THR A 105 8.64 1.06 -13.62
N ASP A 106 9.88 0.55 -13.67
CA ASP A 106 10.59 0.11 -14.86
C ASP A 106 10.38 -1.38 -15.18
N GLN A 107 9.78 -2.15 -14.26
CA GLN A 107 9.49 -3.55 -14.49
C GLN A 107 8.18 -3.71 -15.29
N PRO A 108 8.19 -4.39 -16.46
CA PRO A 108 6.99 -4.65 -17.23
C PRO A 108 6.04 -5.59 -16.47
N LEU A 109 4.74 -5.44 -16.74
CA LEU A 109 3.73 -6.36 -16.20
C LEU A 109 3.95 -7.78 -16.76
N PRO A 110 3.89 -8.83 -15.92
CA PRO A 110 3.91 -10.19 -16.41
C PRO A 110 2.65 -10.50 -17.24
N PRO A 111 2.66 -11.57 -18.07
CA PRO A 111 1.52 -11.95 -18.90
C PRO A 111 0.20 -12.06 -18.12
N SER A 112 0.22 -12.61 -16.90
CA SER A 112 -0.94 -12.72 -16.01
C SER A 112 -1.55 -11.39 -15.54
N LEU A 113 -0.85 -10.27 -15.71
CA LEU A 113 -1.32 -8.92 -15.37
C LEU A 113 -1.33 -7.98 -16.59
N ALA A 114 -0.97 -8.45 -17.78
CA ALA A 114 -0.78 -7.59 -18.96
C ALA A 114 -2.07 -6.92 -19.45
N HIS A 115 -3.24 -7.42 -19.03
CA HIS A 115 -4.54 -6.81 -19.30
C HIS A 115 -4.88 -5.64 -18.38
N LEU A 116 -4.12 -5.43 -17.31
CA LEU A 116 -4.33 -4.32 -16.38
C LEU A 116 -3.72 -3.03 -16.95
N ASP A 117 -4.47 -1.93 -16.84
CA ASP A 117 -4.03 -0.62 -17.29
C ASP A 117 -3.23 0.10 -16.20
N ARG A 118 -1.97 -0.29 -16.03
CA ARG A 118 -1.09 0.33 -15.03
C ARG A 118 -0.76 1.78 -15.42
N PRO A 119 -1.02 2.76 -14.54
CA PRO A 119 -0.63 4.14 -14.77
C PRO A 119 0.86 4.29 -15.06
N VAL A 120 1.20 5.15 -16.03
CA VAL A 120 2.59 5.40 -16.42
C VAL A 120 3.35 5.98 -15.23
N GLY A 121 4.51 5.41 -14.92
CA GLY A 121 5.37 5.87 -13.83
C GLY A 121 4.93 5.43 -12.42
N SER A 122 3.84 4.67 -12.28
CA SER A 122 3.48 4.10 -10.97
C SER A 122 4.22 2.79 -10.73
N ALA A 123 4.65 2.52 -9.49
CA ALA A 123 5.02 1.15 -9.09
C ALA A 123 3.74 0.36 -8.77
N LEU A 124 3.86 -0.95 -8.48
CA LEU A 124 2.72 -1.71 -7.95
C LEU A 124 3.14 -2.70 -6.88
N TYR A 125 2.19 -3.00 -6.00
CA TYR A 125 2.18 -4.18 -5.17
C TYR A 125 1.10 -5.14 -5.64
N VAL A 126 1.40 -6.42 -5.68
CA VAL A 126 0.36 -7.45 -5.63
C VAL A 126 0.36 -8.01 -4.23
N VAL A 127 -0.77 -7.92 -3.52
CA VAL A 127 -0.91 -8.39 -2.14
C VAL A 127 -2.08 -9.36 -2.01
N PHE A 128 -1.94 -10.35 -1.15
CA PHE A 128 -3.04 -11.21 -0.76
C PHE A 128 -2.86 -11.77 0.64
N ARG A 129 -3.98 -12.05 1.29
CA ARG A 129 -3.99 -12.78 2.56
C ARG A 129 -4.31 -14.24 2.33
N GLN A 130 -3.55 -15.13 2.97
CA GLN A 130 -3.78 -16.57 2.93
C GLN A 130 -3.58 -17.17 4.32
N HIS A 131 -4.67 -17.73 4.87
CA HIS A 131 -4.64 -18.58 6.06
C HIS A 131 -5.18 -19.96 5.66
N GLY A 132 -4.28 -20.94 5.47
CA GLY A 132 -4.63 -22.29 5.03
C GLY A 132 -4.70 -22.48 3.50
N SER A 133 -5.43 -23.48 3.04
CA SER A 133 -5.47 -23.93 1.63
C SER A 133 -6.67 -23.43 0.81
N GLY A 134 -7.40 -22.43 1.31
CA GLY A 134 -8.58 -21.87 0.64
C GLY A 134 -8.27 -21.00 -0.60
N PRO A 135 -9.31 -20.60 -1.35
CA PRO A 135 -9.16 -19.66 -2.45
C PRO A 135 -8.60 -18.32 -1.97
N VAL A 136 -7.70 -17.74 -2.76
CA VAL A 136 -6.99 -16.51 -2.44
C VAL A 136 -7.53 -15.39 -3.33
N ARG A 137 -7.87 -14.26 -2.72
CA ARG A 137 -8.19 -13.02 -3.44
C ARG A 137 -7.01 -12.07 -3.33
N GLY A 138 -6.43 -11.72 -4.47
CA GLY A 138 -5.38 -10.70 -4.54
C GLY A 138 -5.95 -9.31 -4.76
N ARG A 139 -5.14 -8.32 -4.39
CA ARG A 139 -5.30 -6.92 -4.73
C ARG A 139 -4.05 -6.48 -5.49
N VAL A 140 -4.22 -5.62 -6.48
CA VAL A 140 -3.11 -4.93 -7.14
C VAL A 140 -3.24 -3.48 -6.74
N VAL A 141 -2.21 -2.92 -6.13
CA VAL A 141 -2.20 -1.55 -5.61
C VAL A 141 -1.09 -0.79 -6.30
N THR A 142 -1.42 0.28 -7.01
CA THR A 142 -0.45 1.17 -7.63
C THR A 142 0.11 2.13 -6.59
N ILE A 143 1.40 2.41 -6.68
CA ILE A 143 2.10 3.36 -5.83
C ILE A 143 2.58 4.52 -6.69
N GLU A 144 2.07 5.71 -6.39
CA GLU A 144 2.47 6.97 -7.01
C GLU A 144 3.01 7.89 -5.90
N GLU A 145 4.20 8.44 -6.10
CA GLU A 145 4.78 9.39 -5.16
C GLU A 145 4.24 10.80 -5.44
N VAL A 146 3.93 11.53 -4.38
CA VAL A 146 3.52 12.93 -4.45
C VAL A 146 4.51 13.80 -3.68
N ASP A 147 4.81 14.96 -4.23
CA ASP A 147 5.72 15.92 -3.58
C ASP A 147 5.11 16.44 -2.28
N VAL A 148 5.91 16.40 -1.21
CA VAL A 148 5.56 16.98 0.10
C VAL A 148 6.50 18.15 0.35
N VAL A 149 5.95 19.36 0.36
CA VAL A 149 6.69 20.59 0.66
C VAL A 149 6.40 21.01 2.09
N ILE A 150 7.42 21.03 2.94
CA ILE A 150 7.35 21.57 4.30
C ILE A 150 7.94 22.98 4.23
N ALA A 151 7.09 23.99 4.38
CA ALA A 151 7.45 25.42 4.34
C ALA A 151 7.64 26.00 5.74
#